data_AF-A0A8K1FD49-F1
#
_entry.id   AF-A0A8K1FD49-F1
#
_cell.length_a   1.000
_cell.length_b   1.000
_cell.length_c   1.000
_cell.angle_alpha   90.00
_cell.angle_beta   90.00
_cell.angle_gamma   90.00
#
_symmetry.space_group_name_H-M   'P 1'
#
loop_
_entity.id
_entity.type
_entity.pdbx_description
1 polymer ?
#
loop_
_entity_poly.entity_id
_entity_poly.type
_entity_poly.pdbx_seq_one_letter_code
_entity_poly.pdbx_strand_id
1 'polypeptide(L)'
;MSLAFLAKKSWHTANLRNVEKVWLAEQKHAAEEKKVAELKKNIEEERQLQELRKLQAQNGNKSAAVERLDWMYQGPMANTSERSTEDYLLGKEFKPTEADSDIKKLGDSSYGALALSKAALPVNDAFSRLNEDPMMLIRRQQQSAQQNILKNPVKMKKIKSEVEKLLKEKKEKKKAKKKLKKEAKKERKHGKSKRERNASVGSEDEEGRDDHRRSRSPQRSRYVVKKPDDGGKYGLISREGAVECKDVDRSTLGPSTKFLAQTRDKKKQEEEELRQKLSKSSRRDTMSQEEMLKRAAQMAEDAEAREVFLAKRAAEKRERLDEAEQNISKDPHFLKQLQDAAYVQNGSSVEDRLRRNAHYIQKRADAGNFLSK
;
A
#
# COMPACT_ATOMS: atom_id res chain seq x y z
N MET A 1 -37.88 -19.28 -8.92
CA MET A 1 -37.49 -18.00 -8.27
C MET A 1 -36.12 -17.59 -8.78
N SER A 2 -35.97 -16.41 -9.37
CA SER A 2 -34.73 -16.04 -10.06
C SER A 2 -33.58 -15.70 -9.09
N LEU A 3 -32.36 -16.15 -9.42
CA LEU A 3 -31.13 -15.92 -8.64
C LEU A 3 -30.65 -14.45 -8.67
N ALA A 4 -31.42 -13.53 -9.22
CA ALA A 4 -31.10 -12.11 -9.38
C ALA A 4 -30.78 -11.41 -8.04
N PHE A 5 -31.26 -11.93 -6.92
CA PHE A 5 -30.91 -11.41 -5.59
C PHE A 5 -29.44 -11.59 -5.24
N LEU A 6 -28.73 -12.57 -5.82
CA LEU A 6 -27.30 -12.78 -5.58
C LEU A 6 -26.46 -11.62 -6.12
N ALA A 7 -26.87 -10.98 -7.22
CA ALA A 7 -26.12 -9.87 -7.83
C ALA A 7 -26.11 -8.61 -6.94
N LYS A 8 -27.07 -8.52 -6.01
CA LYS A 8 -27.12 -7.48 -4.98
C LYS A 8 -26.12 -7.72 -3.84
N LYS A 9 -25.56 -8.93 -3.72
CA LYS A 9 -24.58 -9.27 -2.68
C LYS A 9 -23.20 -8.73 -3.08
N SER A 10 -22.44 -8.26 -2.09
CA SER A 10 -21.13 -7.62 -2.29
C SER A 10 -20.03 -8.57 -2.76
N TRP A 11 -20.18 -9.87 -2.55
CA TRP A 11 -19.19 -10.90 -2.90
C TRP A 11 -19.47 -11.59 -4.24
N HIS A 12 -20.65 -11.39 -4.84
CA HIS A 12 -20.98 -12.09 -6.08
C HIS A 12 -20.21 -11.50 -7.27
N THR A 13 -19.65 -12.36 -8.10
CA THR A 13 -18.88 -12.02 -9.31
C THR A 13 -19.68 -11.22 -10.34
N ALA A 14 -21.00 -11.48 -10.47
CA ALA A 14 -21.87 -10.75 -11.39
C ALA A 14 -22.23 -9.32 -10.92
N ASN A 15 -21.80 -8.92 -9.71
CA ASN A 15 -21.98 -7.55 -9.25
C ASN A 15 -21.09 -6.60 -10.07
N LEU A 16 -21.66 -5.55 -10.68
CA LEU A 16 -20.94 -4.58 -11.52
C LEU A 16 -19.65 -4.06 -10.87
N ARG A 17 -19.65 -3.80 -9.55
CA ARG A 17 -18.46 -3.33 -8.83
C ARG A 17 -17.34 -4.36 -8.77
N ASN A 18 -17.67 -5.64 -8.76
CA ASN A 18 -16.69 -6.73 -8.76
C ASN A 18 -16.19 -6.99 -10.18
N VAL A 19 -17.08 -6.94 -11.18
CA VAL A 19 -16.70 -6.99 -12.60
C VAL A 19 -15.71 -5.86 -12.93
N GLU A 20 -15.99 -4.63 -12.49
CA GLU A 20 -15.07 -3.48 -12.67
C GLU A 20 -13.71 -3.71 -12.00
N LYS A 21 -13.68 -4.27 -10.78
CA LYS A 21 -12.42 -4.59 -10.09
C LYS A 21 -11.60 -5.64 -10.82
N VAL A 22 -12.27 -6.70 -11.30
CA VAL A 22 -11.63 -7.77 -12.08
C VAL A 22 -11.09 -7.19 -13.38
N TRP A 23 -11.88 -6.39 -14.09
CA TRP A 23 -11.44 -5.72 -15.32
C TRP A 23 -10.22 -4.82 -15.12
N LEU A 24 -10.20 -4.03 -14.03
CA LEU A 24 -9.03 -3.21 -13.67
C LEU A 24 -7.80 -4.06 -13.31
N ALA A 25 -8.00 -5.21 -12.66
CA ALA A 25 -6.92 -6.13 -12.33
C ALA A 25 -6.36 -6.81 -13.59
N GLU A 26 -7.23 -7.25 -14.50
CA GLU A 26 -6.87 -7.81 -15.81
C GLU A 26 -6.12 -6.79 -16.66
N GLN A 27 -6.55 -5.54 -16.69
CA GLN A 27 -5.87 -4.48 -17.44
C GLN A 27 -4.46 -4.19 -16.88
N LYS A 28 -4.30 -4.22 -15.55
CA LYS A 28 -2.98 -4.10 -14.91
C LYS A 28 -2.09 -5.30 -15.22
N HIS A 29 -2.63 -6.51 -15.08
CA HIS A 29 -1.91 -7.75 -15.39
C HIS A 29 -1.44 -7.76 -16.84
N ALA A 30 -2.29 -7.39 -17.79
CA ALA A 30 -1.92 -7.30 -19.21
C ALA A 30 -0.82 -6.25 -19.47
N ALA A 31 -0.79 -5.15 -18.71
CA ALA A 31 0.29 -4.16 -18.81
C ALA A 31 1.61 -4.70 -18.23
N GLU A 32 1.55 -5.43 -17.12
CA GLU A 32 2.70 -6.09 -16.50
C GLU A 32 3.25 -7.19 -17.40
N GLU A 33 2.40 -8.03 -18.00
CA GLU A 33 2.79 -9.07 -18.96
C GLU A 33 3.51 -8.49 -20.18
N LYS A 34 3.02 -7.38 -20.73
CA LYS A 34 3.69 -6.68 -21.84
C LYS A 34 5.09 -6.21 -21.43
N LYS A 35 5.20 -5.59 -20.26
CA LYS A 35 6.49 -5.13 -19.73
C LYS A 35 7.45 -6.30 -19.49
N VAL A 36 6.96 -7.41 -18.96
CA VAL A 36 7.75 -8.64 -18.76
C VAL A 36 8.17 -9.24 -20.10
N ALA A 37 7.30 -9.23 -21.11
CA ALA A 37 7.63 -9.72 -22.46
C ALA A 37 8.72 -8.87 -23.12
N GLU A 38 8.65 -7.54 -23.00
CA GLU A 38 9.70 -6.62 -23.45
C GLU A 38 11.03 -6.91 -22.76
N LEU A 39 11.04 -7.08 -21.44
CA LEU A 39 12.26 -7.42 -20.69
C LEU A 39 12.83 -8.78 -21.09
N LYS A 40 11.97 -9.79 -21.28
CA LYS A 40 12.39 -11.11 -21.77
C LYS A 40 13.02 -11.02 -23.15
N LYS A 41 12.44 -10.20 -24.04
CA LYS A 41 13.00 -9.96 -25.37
C LYS A 41 14.38 -9.31 -25.29
N ASN A 42 14.57 -8.30 -24.44
CA ASN A 42 15.87 -7.67 -24.24
C ASN A 42 16.92 -8.65 -23.70
N ILE A 43 16.55 -9.49 -22.72
CA ILE A 43 17.45 -10.53 -22.17
C ILE A 43 17.85 -11.54 -23.26
N GLU A 44 16.90 -11.94 -24.11
CA GLU A 44 17.18 -12.86 -25.20
C GLU A 44 18.10 -12.24 -26.26
N GLU A 45 17.89 -10.96 -26.59
CA GLU A 45 18.78 -10.20 -27.48
C GLU A 45 20.20 -10.06 -26.89
N GLU A 46 20.31 -9.74 -25.59
CA GLU A 46 21.58 -9.69 -24.87
C GLU A 46 22.28 -11.06 -24.88
N ARG A 47 21.53 -12.15 -24.68
CA ARG A 47 22.05 -13.52 -24.73
C ARG A 47 22.57 -13.87 -26.12
N GLN A 48 21.83 -13.53 -27.17
CA GLN A 48 22.26 -13.75 -28.56
C GLN A 48 23.54 -12.98 -28.88
N LEU A 49 23.66 -11.73 -28.42
CA LEU A 49 24.88 -10.93 -28.58
C LEU A 49 26.06 -11.54 -27.82
N GLN A 50 25.84 -12.04 -26.60
CA GLN A 50 26.87 -12.74 -25.82
C GLN A 50 27.33 -14.03 -26.52
N GLU A 51 26.40 -14.82 -27.08
CA GLU A 51 26.73 -16.05 -27.81
C GLU A 51 27.56 -15.74 -29.07
N LEU A 52 27.16 -14.71 -29.85
CA LEU A 52 27.94 -14.25 -31.00
C LEU A 52 29.33 -13.77 -30.60
N ARG A 53 29.45 -13.00 -29.51
CA ARG A 53 30.73 -12.51 -28.99
C ARG A 53 31.63 -13.65 -28.56
N LYS A 54 31.07 -14.67 -27.90
CA LYS A 54 31.78 -15.88 -27.50
C LYS A 54 32.30 -16.65 -28.72
N LEU A 55 31.51 -16.78 -29.78
CA LEU A 55 31.94 -17.39 -31.04
C LEU A 55 33.07 -16.59 -31.71
N GLN A 56 32.98 -15.25 -31.72
CA GLN A 56 34.05 -14.39 -32.24
C GLN A 56 35.36 -14.52 -31.45
N ALA A 57 35.27 -14.62 -30.12
CA ALA A 57 36.43 -14.86 -29.26
C ALA A 57 37.06 -16.23 -29.52
N GLN A 58 36.24 -17.27 -29.70
CA GLN A 58 36.70 -18.62 -30.05
C GLN A 58 37.40 -18.65 -31.42
N ASN A 59 36.93 -17.84 -32.38
CA ASN A 59 37.56 -17.67 -33.69
C ASN A 59 38.81 -16.76 -33.65
N GLY A 60 39.28 -16.33 -32.48
CA GLY A 60 40.55 -15.64 -32.28
C GLY A 60 40.48 -14.11 -32.22
N ASN A 61 39.29 -13.51 -32.22
CA ASN A 61 39.14 -12.06 -32.15
C ASN A 61 39.28 -11.56 -30.70
N LYS A 62 40.48 -11.10 -30.32
CA LYS A 62 40.84 -10.74 -28.93
C LYS A 62 40.05 -9.55 -28.36
N SER A 63 39.49 -8.70 -29.23
CA SER A 63 38.62 -7.57 -28.83
C SER A 63 37.31 -8.03 -28.20
N ALA A 64 36.76 -9.17 -28.64
CA ALA A 64 35.53 -9.75 -28.09
C ALA A 64 35.72 -10.30 -26.66
N ALA A 65 36.94 -10.62 -26.24
CA ALA A 65 37.23 -11.19 -24.90
C ALA A 65 37.23 -10.14 -23.77
N VAL A 66 37.19 -8.83 -24.08
CA VAL A 66 37.23 -7.74 -23.08
C VAL A 66 35.83 -7.43 -22.53
N GLU A 67 35.09 -8.46 -22.11
CA GLU A 67 33.71 -8.34 -21.59
C GLU A 67 33.65 -7.50 -20.30
N ARG A 68 34.75 -7.46 -19.54
CA ARG A 68 34.85 -6.75 -18.25
C ARG A 68 34.89 -5.22 -18.38
N LEU A 69 35.16 -4.64 -19.56
CA LEU A 69 35.18 -3.18 -19.76
C LEU A 69 33.91 -2.62 -20.43
N ASP A 70 33.04 -3.44 -21.02
CA ASP A 70 31.86 -2.94 -21.73
C ASP A 70 30.89 -2.16 -20.82
N TRP A 71 30.67 -2.62 -19.58
CA TRP A 71 29.80 -1.89 -18.63
C TRP A 71 30.31 -0.47 -18.32
N MET A 72 31.61 -0.21 -18.48
CA MET A 72 32.23 1.11 -18.32
C MET A 72 32.04 1.98 -19.57
N TYR A 73 31.92 1.36 -20.75
CA TYR A 73 31.77 2.00 -22.05
C TYR A 73 30.35 1.87 -22.65
N GLN A 74 29.34 1.37 -21.94
CA GLN A 74 27.93 1.36 -22.41
C GLN A 74 27.07 2.46 -21.75
N GLY A 75 27.68 3.33 -20.94
CA GLY A 75 26.97 4.42 -20.27
C GLY A 75 26.42 5.47 -21.26
N PRO A 76 25.55 6.39 -20.81
CA PRO A 76 24.90 7.40 -21.68
C PRO A 76 25.84 8.25 -22.55
N MET A 77 27.13 8.31 -22.20
CA MET A 77 28.16 9.05 -22.93
C MET A 77 28.78 8.27 -24.11
N ALA A 78 28.56 6.96 -24.17
CA ALA A 78 29.20 6.09 -25.14
C ALA A 78 28.52 6.07 -26.51
N ASN A 79 27.20 6.17 -26.52
CA ASN A 79 26.41 6.23 -27.77
C ASN A 79 26.72 7.50 -28.58
N THR A 80 27.19 8.55 -27.90
CA THR A 80 27.67 9.80 -28.51
C THR A 80 29.14 9.71 -28.91
N SER A 81 29.95 8.93 -28.18
CA SER A 81 31.38 8.79 -28.48
C SER A 81 31.63 7.91 -29.70
N GLU A 82 30.91 6.80 -29.93
CA GLU A 82 31.24 5.88 -31.04
C GLU A 82 31.18 6.55 -32.42
N ARG A 83 30.14 7.35 -32.70
CA ARG A 83 30.06 8.15 -33.93
C ARG A 83 31.14 9.24 -34.00
N SER A 84 31.47 9.85 -32.87
CA SER A 84 32.47 10.91 -32.81
C SER A 84 33.90 10.37 -32.87
N THR A 85 34.17 9.13 -32.47
CA THR A 85 35.52 8.55 -32.46
C THR A 85 35.91 8.05 -33.84
N GLU A 86 35.02 7.36 -34.56
CA GLU A 86 35.33 6.82 -35.89
C GLU A 86 35.50 7.95 -36.92
N ASP A 87 34.65 8.99 -36.89
CA ASP A 87 34.78 10.15 -37.77
C ASP A 87 36.01 11.02 -37.43
N TYR A 88 36.43 11.07 -36.16
CA TYR A 88 37.63 11.80 -35.72
C TYR A 88 38.93 11.06 -36.08
N LEU A 89 38.95 9.72 -35.99
CA LEU A 89 40.07 8.91 -36.50
C LEU A 89 40.19 8.98 -38.03
N LEU A 90 39.08 9.23 -38.74
CA LEU A 90 39.05 9.48 -40.19
C LEU A 90 39.39 10.94 -40.55
N GLY A 91 39.76 11.77 -39.57
CA GLY A 91 40.24 13.14 -39.79
C GLY A 91 39.16 14.14 -40.20
N LYS A 92 37.87 13.80 -40.05
CA LYS A 92 36.80 14.78 -40.27
C LYS A 92 36.75 15.72 -39.07
N GLU A 93 36.78 17.01 -39.37
CA GLU A 93 36.67 18.06 -38.35
C GLU A 93 35.39 17.85 -37.53
N PHE A 94 35.56 17.79 -36.21
CA PHE A 94 34.45 17.71 -35.26
C PHE A 94 33.63 18.99 -35.36
N LYS A 95 32.48 18.91 -36.05
CA LYS A 95 31.48 19.99 -36.08
C LYS A 95 30.47 19.70 -34.99
N PRO A 96 30.43 20.46 -33.88
CA PRO A 96 29.41 20.28 -32.86
C PRO A 96 28.05 20.50 -33.52
N THR A 97 27.29 19.42 -33.72
CA THR A 97 25.93 19.53 -34.24
C THR A 97 25.09 20.23 -33.19
N GLU A 98 24.45 21.35 -33.55
CA GLU A 98 23.59 22.15 -32.66
C GLU A 98 22.31 21.42 -32.18
N ALA A 99 22.22 20.11 -32.39
CA ALA A 99 21.13 19.25 -31.99
C ALA A 99 21.32 18.72 -30.56
N ASP A 100 21.63 19.60 -29.61
CA ASP A 100 21.66 19.24 -28.19
C ASP A 100 21.09 20.39 -27.34
N SER A 101 19.76 20.44 -27.33
CA SER A 101 18.97 21.26 -26.40
C SER A 101 19.22 20.92 -24.92
N ASP A 102 20.02 19.89 -24.64
CA ASP A 102 20.43 19.48 -23.30
C ASP A 102 21.85 19.95 -22.91
N ILE A 103 22.74 20.24 -23.87
CA ILE A 103 24.05 20.87 -23.59
C ILE A 103 23.88 22.33 -23.17
N LYS A 104 22.92 23.06 -23.76
CA LYS A 104 22.58 24.43 -23.30
C LYS A 104 22.02 24.47 -21.87
N LYS A 105 21.36 23.40 -21.41
CA LYS A 105 20.90 23.28 -20.01
C LYS A 105 22.02 22.95 -19.03
N LEU A 106 23.13 22.39 -19.51
CA LEU A 106 24.37 22.23 -18.75
C LEU A 106 25.20 23.53 -18.71
N GLY A 107 25.07 24.39 -19.73
CA GLY A 107 25.69 25.73 -19.77
C GLY A 107 25.09 26.75 -18.80
N ASP A 108 23.82 26.59 -18.41
CA ASP A 108 23.18 27.42 -17.36
C ASP A 108 23.57 27.00 -15.93
N SER A 109 24.24 25.85 -15.79
CA SER A 109 24.96 25.52 -14.57
C SER A 109 26.37 26.11 -14.70
N SER A 110 26.71 27.07 -13.86
CA SER A 110 27.96 27.85 -13.84
C SER A 110 29.28 27.03 -13.71
N TYR A 111 29.23 25.71 -13.93
CA TYR A 111 30.25 24.74 -13.53
C TYR A 111 30.77 23.87 -14.69
N GLY A 112 30.35 24.11 -15.93
CA GLY A 112 30.71 23.25 -17.07
C GLY A 112 32.20 23.29 -17.51
N ALA A 113 32.92 24.38 -17.25
CA ALA A 113 34.31 24.54 -17.73
C ALA A 113 35.37 24.71 -16.62
N LEU A 114 34.97 24.98 -15.37
CA LEU A 114 35.90 25.25 -14.27
C LEU A 114 36.22 24.03 -13.39
N ALA A 115 35.51 22.92 -13.57
CA ALA A 115 35.70 21.68 -12.80
C ALA A 115 37.02 20.93 -13.12
N LEU A 116 37.79 21.40 -14.10
CA LEU A 116 39.14 20.89 -14.38
C LEU A 116 40.24 21.63 -13.62
N SER A 117 39.93 22.78 -13.02
CA SER A 117 40.86 23.52 -12.18
C SER A 117 40.66 23.13 -10.72
N LYS A 118 41.54 22.27 -10.21
CA LYS A 118 41.53 21.70 -8.85
C LYS A 118 41.85 22.74 -7.74
N ALA A 119 41.61 24.03 -7.97
CA ALA A 119 42.27 25.11 -7.23
C ALA A 119 41.37 26.31 -6.82
N ALA A 120 40.07 26.11 -6.58
CA ALA A 120 39.21 27.20 -6.07
C ALA A 120 38.36 26.81 -4.85
N LEU A 121 39.01 26.84 -3.68
CA LEU A 121 38.60 27.37 -2.36
C LEU A 121 37.25 26.98 -1.67
N PRO A 122 37.18 27.01 -0.32
CA PRO A 122 36.04 26.59 0.54
C PRO A 122 34.67 27.23 0.26
N VAL A 123 34.58 28.28 -0.55
CA VAL A 123 33.31 28.87 -1.02
C VAL A 123 32.60 27.92 -2.00
N ASN A 124 33.34 27.19 -2.84
CA ASN A 124 32.78 26.17 -3.71
C ASN A 124 32.33 24.94 -2.92
N ASP A 125 33.03 24.61 -1.84
CA ASP A 125 32.65 23.51 -0.95
C ASP A 125 31.33 23.84 -0.22
N ALA A 126 31.11 25.10 0.19
CA ALA A 126 29.80 25.53 0.73
C ALA A 126 28.66 25.48 -0.31
N PHE A 127 28.95 25.83 -1.57
CA PHE A 127 27.98 25.78 -2.67
C PHE A 127 27.65 24.34 -3.07
N SER A 128 28.66 23.46 -3.18
CA SER A 128 28.46 22.03 -3.39
C SER A 128 27.70 21.41 -2.22
N ARG A 129 28.09 21.69 -0.97
CA ARG A 129 27.35 21.19 0.21
C ARG A 129 25.89 21.62 0.24
N LEU A 130 25.56 22.84 -0.20
CA LEU A 130 24.16 23.30 -0.26
C LEU A 130 23.38 22.72 -1.44
N ASN A 131 24.03 22.49 -2.58
CA ASN A 131 23.34 22.01 -3.79
C ASN A 131 23.31 20.49 -3.93
N GLU A 132 24.30 19.81 -3.36
CA GLU A 132 24.43 18.36 -3.29
C GLU A 132 23.78 17.81 -2.00
N ASP A 133 23.27 18.68 -1.12
CA ASP A 133 22.46 18.25 0.04
C ASP A 133 21.19 17.52 -0.47
N PRO A 134 20.98 16.25 -0.09
CA PRO A 134 19.81 15.46 -0.50
C PRO A 134 18.48 16.14 -0.13
N MET A 135 18.42 16.89 0.98
CA MET A 135 17.22 17.62 1.37
C MET A 135 16.92 18.80 0.43
N MET A 136 17.97 19.49 -0.03
CA MET A 136 17.84 20.60 -0.98
C MET A 136 17.40 20.10 -2.35
N LEU A 137 17.94 18.96 -2.79
CA LEU A 137 17.54 18.28 -4.02
C LEU A 137 16.05 17.89 -4.00
N ILE A 138 15.59 17.27 -2.91
CA ILE A 138 14.17 16.93 -2.73
C ILE A 138 13.30 18.20 -2.76
N ARG A 139 13.73 19.28 -2.10
CA ARG A 139 13.00 20.55 -2.10
C ARG A 139 12.92 21.19 -3.49
N ARG A 140 14.01 21.16 -4.25
CA ARG A 140 14.06 21.67 -5.63
C ARG A 140 13.17 20.86 -6.57
N GLN A 141 13.18 19.53 -6.43
CA GLN A 141 12.28 18.63 -7.17
C GLN A 141 10.80 18.88 -6.80
N GLN A 142 10.51 19.10 -5.52
CA GLN A 142 9.15 19.41 -5.08
C GLN A 142 8.67 20.76 -5.64
N GLN A 143 9.52 21.78 -5.64
CA GLN A 143 9.22 23.08 -6.25
C GLN A 143 9.03 22.99 -7.76
N SER A 144 9.88 22.24 -8.48
CA SER A 144 9.73 22.06 -9.92
C SER A 144 8.46 21.29 -10.28
N ALA A 145 8.11 20.24 -9.52
CA ALA A 145 6.86 19.51 -9.68
C ALA A 145 5.64 20.42 -9.42
N GLN A 146 5.68 21.25 -8.38
CA GLN A 146 4.63 22.24 -8.10
C GLN A 146 4.48 23.24 -9.25
N GLN A 147 5.59 23.78 -9.75
CA GLN A 147 5.58 24.67 -10.92
C GLN A 147 5.05 23.97 -12.18
N ASN A 148 5.40 22.71 -12.40
CA ASN A 148 4.92 21.94 -13.55
C ASN A 148 3.40 21.70 -13.48
N ILE A 149 2.86 21.50 -12.27
CA ILE A 149 1.41 21.43 -12.05
C ILE A 149 0.78 22.80 -12.33
N LEU A 150 1.35 23.90 -11.81
CA LEU A 150 0.86 25.26 -12.02
C LEU A 150 0.89 25.69 -13.50
N LYS A 151 1.98 25.38 -14.21
CA LYS A 151 2.19 25.66 -15.64
C LYS A 151 1.26 24.84 -16.52
N ASN A 152 0.76 23.68 -16.06
CA ASN A 152 -0.18 22.86 -16.81
C ASN A 152 -1.63 23.31 -16.53
N PRO A 153 -2.30 24.00 -17.48
CA PRO A 153 -3.62 24.57 -17.24
C PRO A 153 -4.71 23.50 -17.06
N VAL A 154 -4.56 22.31 -17.65
CA VAL A 154 -5.53 21.20 -17.52
C VAL A 154 -5.47 20.60 -16.12
N LYS A 155 -4.26 20.36 -15.60
CA LYS A 155 -4.07 19.87 -14.22
C LYS A 155 -4.55 20.89 -13.19
N MET A 156 -4.28 22.19 -13.42
CA MET A 156 -4.79 23.25 -12.54
C MET A 156 -6.31 23.36 -12.53
N LYS A 157 -6.97 23.26 -13.69
CA LYS A 157 -8.44 23.25 -13.76
C LYS A 157 -9.04 22.08 -12.99
N LYS A 158 -8.47 20.87 -13.12
CA LYS A 158 -8.90 19.68 -12.36
C LYS A 158 -8.75 19.90 -10.85
N ILE A 159 -7.59 20.37 -10.40
CA ILE A 159 -7.34 20.64 -8.98
C ILE A 159 -8.30 21.70 -8.44
N LYS A 160 -8.50 22.82 -9.17
CA LYS A 160 -9.46 23.86 -8.78
C LYS A 160 -10.89 23.29 -8.65
N SER A 161 -11.34 22.51 -9.62
CA SER A 161 -12.68 21.90 -9.60
C SER A 161 -12.88 20.95 -8.41
N GLU A 162 -11.84 20.18 -8.05
CA GLU A 162 -11.91 19.24 -6.95
C GLU A 162 -11.91 19.96 -5.59
N VAL A 163 -11.08 20.99 -5.45
CA VAL A 163 -11.07 21.85 -4.26
C VAL A 163 -12.42 22.54 -4.07
N GLU A 164 -13.03 23.04 -5.14
CA GLU A 164 -14.37 23.64 -5.08
C GLU A 164 -15.45 22.64 -4.62
N LYS A 165 -15.41 21.39 -5.10
CA LYS A 165 -16.30 20.32 -4.64
C LYS A 165 -16.12 20.05 -3.14
N LEU A 166 -14.88 19.88 -2.68
CA LEU A 166 -14.58 19.65 -1.26
C LEU A 166 -15.05 20.81 -0.36
N LEU A 167 -14.93 22.05 -0.83
CA LEU A 167 -15.44 23.22 -0.12
C LEU A 167 -16.98 23.24 -0.06
N LYS A 168 -17.66 22.86 -1.16
CA LYS A 168 -19.13 22.72 -1.19
C LYS A 168 -19.59 21.63 -0.21
N GLU A 169 -18.97 20.45 -0.23
CA GLU A 169 -19.28 19.37 0.70
C GLU A 169 -19.05 19.76 2.16
N LYS A 170 -17.95 20.47 2.49
CA LYS A 170 -17.71 20.97 3.85
C LYS A 170 -18.80 21.97 4.28
N LYS A 171 -19.25 22.86 3.39
CA LYS A 171 -20.34 23.81 3.67
C LYS A 171 -21.67 23.07 3.91
N GLU A 172 -21.97 22.05 3.11
CA GLU A 172 -23.18 21.23 3.28
C GLU A 172 -23.16 20.42 4.56
N LYS A 173 -22.04 19.75 4.90
CA LYS A 173 -21.86 19.05 6.17
C LYS A 173 -22.04 20.00 7.37
N LYS A 174 -21.53 21.23 7.30
CA LYS A 174 -21.72 22.25 8.33
C LYS A 174 -23.19 22.69 8.45
N LYS A 175 -23.90 22.87 7.33
CA LYS A 175 -25.34 23.18 7.30
C LYS A 175 -26.17 22.04 7.89
N ALA A 176 -25.89 20.79 7.51
CA ALA A 176 -26.55 19.59 8.03
C ALA A 176 -26.35 19.46 9.55
N LYS A 177 -25.12 19.61 10.05
CA LYS A 177 -24.82 19.60 11.50
C LYS A 177 -25.57 20.70 12.26
N LYS A 178 -25.73 21.89 11.66
CA LYS A 178 -26.51 23.00 12.25
C LYS A 178 -28.02 22.69 12.29
N LYS A 179 -28.57 22.03 11.26
CA LYS A 179 -29.98 21.59 11.22
C LYS A 179 -30.25 20.53 12.29
N LEU A 180 -29.44 19.48 12.36
CA LEU A 180 -29.55 18.42 13.38
C LEU A 180 -29.48 18.98 14.81
N LYS A 181 -28.56 19.94 15.08
CA LYS A 181 -28.48 20.60 16.40
C LYS A 181 -29.74 21.43 16.72
N LYS A 182 -30.39 22.04 15.73
CA LYS A 182 -31.64 22.78 15.92
C LYS A 182 -32.82 21.82 16.19
N GLU A 183 -32.90 20.71 15.47
CA GLU A 183 -33.93 19.68 15.67
C GLU A 183 -33.83 19.04 17.05
N ALA A 184 -32.62 18.61 17.46
CA ALA A 184 -32.39 18.07 18.80
C ALA A 184 -32.75 19.07 19.93
N LYS A 185 -32.55 20.39 19.69
CA LYS A 185 -32.99 21.44 20.63
C LYS A 185 -34.52 21.60 20.66
N LYS A 186 -35.21 21.45 19.53
CA LYS A 186 -36.69 21.47 19.47
C LYS A 186 -37.28 20.24 20.16
N GLU A 187 -36.72 19.06 19.92
CA GLU A 187 -37.16 17.81 20.54
C GLU A 187 -37.01 17.85 22.07
N ARG A 188 -35.88 18.34 22.58
CA ARG A 188 -35.68 18.59 24.02
C ARG A 188 -36.70 19.57 24.62
N LYS A 189 -37.10 20.62 23.88
CA LYS A 189 -38.14 21.55 24.35
C LYS A 189 -39.53 20.89 24.40
N HIS A 190 -39.89 20.08 23.41
CA HIS A 190 -41.16 19.34 23.42
C HIS A 190 -41.20 18.26 24.52
N GLY A 191 -40.06 17.60 24.79
CA GLY A 191 -39.94 16.65 25.89
C GLY A 191 -40.13 17.29 27.28
N LYS A 192 -39.65 18.52 27.47
CA LYS A 192 -39.84 19.27 28.73
C LYS A 192 -41.28 19.74 28.91
N SER A 193 -41.92 20.25 27.86
CA SER A 193 -43.33 20.67 27.90
C SER A 193 -44.31 19.52 28.15
N LYS A 194 -44.01 18.30 27.67
CA LYS A 194 -44.80 17.10 28.01
C LYS A 194 -44.62 16.63 29.46
N ARG A 195 -43.48 16.95 30.10
CA ARG A 195 -43.21 16.60 31.50
C ARG A 195 -43.87 17.58 32.49
N GLU A 196 -44.10 18.82 32.09
CA GLU A 196 -44.77 19.84 32.92
C GLU A 196 -46.31 19.79 32.83
N ARG A 197 -46.91 19.09 31.85
CA ARG A 197 -48.38 18.87 31.81
C ARG A 197 -48.89 17.74 32.69
N ASN A 198 -48.01 16.91 33.24
CA ASN A 198 -48.39 15.80 34.12
C ASN A 198 -47.98 16.07 35.59
N ALA A 199 -47.68 17.32 35.94
CA ALA A 199 -47.33 17.75 37.30
C ALA A 199 -48.35 18.78 37.80
N SER A 200 -49.60 18.36 37.92
CA SER A 200 -50.63 19.02 38.72
C SER A 200 -51.38 17.94 39.48
N VAL A 201 -51.62 18.17 40.78
CA VAL A 201 -51.98 17.22 41.86
C VAL A 201 -50.72 16.59 42.46
N GLY A 202 -50.26 16.91 43.68
CA GLY A 202 -50.99 17.18 44.92
C GLY A 202 -50.78 15.99 45.86
N SER A 203 -49.70 16.02 46.64
CA SER A 203 -49.62 15.79 48.10
C SER A 203 -49.70 14.34 48.60
N GLU A 204 -48.81 14.10 49.57
CA GLU A 204 -48.87 13.12 50.69
C GLU A 204 -48.69 11.61 50.45
N ASP A 205 -47.57 11.16 51.01
CA ASP A 205 -47.42 10.04 51.97
C ASP A 205 -47.53 8.56 51.57
N GLU A 206 -46.54 7.85 52.14
CA GLU A 206 -46.56 6.50 52.70
C GLU A 206 -46.52 5.23 51.79
N GLU A 207 -45.55 4.39 52.19
CA GLU A 207 -45.42 2.93 52.12
C GLU A 207 -45.41 2.15 50.78
N GLY A 208 -44.29 1.47 50.55
CA GLY A 208 -44.24 0.02 50.81
C GLY A 208 -44.46 -0.97 49.66
N ARG A 209 -43.37 -1.70 49.36
CA ARG A 209 -43.28 -3.10 48.84
C ARG A 209 -43.52 -3.30 47.33
N ASP A 210 -42.49 -3.57 46.53
CA ASP A 210 -41.75 -4.85 46.35
C ASP A 210 -42.59 -5.92 45.62
N ASP A 211 -42.23 -6.25 44.37
CA ASP A 211 -41.71 -7.58 44.00
C ASP A 211 -41.30 -7.66 42.51
N HIS A 212 -40.30 -8.50 42.26
CA HIS A 212 -39.57 -8.76 41.03
C HIS A 212 -40.21 -9.79 40.07
N ARG A 213 -39.77 -9.78 38.79
CA ARG A 213 -39.30 -10.97 38.00
C ARG A 213 -38.91 -10.54 36.56
N ARG A 214 -37.61 -10.39 36.23
CA ARG A 214 -36.68 -11.37 35.57
C ARG A 214 -37.21 -12.02 34.28
N SER A 215 -36.57 -11.82 33.12
CA SER A 215 -35.43 -12.61 32.57
C SER A 215 -35.11 -12.09 31.13
N ARG A 216 -33.96 -12.25 30.46
CA ARG A 216 -32.84 -13.22 30.49
C ARG A 216 -31.64 -12.66 29.66
N SER A 217 -30.42 -12.81 30.17
CA SER A 217 -29.09 -12.40 29.66
C SER A 217 -28.52 -13.32 28.55
N PRO A 218 -27.32 -13.09 27.94
CA PRO A 218 -25.98 -13.46 28.53
C PRO A 218 -24.80 -12.47 28.25
N GLN A 219 -24.05 -12.01 29.28
CA GLN A 219 -22.74 -12.49 29.79
C GLN A 219 -21.48 -11.83 29.19
N ARG A 220 -20.65 -11.17 30.02
CA ARG A 220 -19.29 -11.61 30.44
C ARG A 220 -18.59 -10.54 31.32
N SER A 221 -18.31 -10.96 32.56
CA SER A 221 -17.34 -10.46 33.57
C SER A 221 -16.80 -9.02 33.43
N ARG A 222 -17.33 -8.11 34.26
CA ARG A 222 -16.59 -6.93 34.74
C ARG A 222 -16.70 -6.88 36.26
N TYR A 223 -15.55 -6.83 36.92
CA TYR A 223 -15.38 -6.58 38.34
C TYR A 223 -16.36 -5.51 38.84
N VAL A 224 -17.25 -5.89 39.77
CA VAL A 224 -18.24 -5.02 40.37
C VAL A 224 -17.60 -4.30 41.55
N VAL A 225 -17.36 -3.00 41.39
CA VAL A 225 -17.14 -2.08 42.51
C VAL A 225 -18.50 -1.90 43.20
N LYS A 226 -18.61 -2.33 44.46
CA LYS A 226 -19.79 -2.05 45.30
C LYS A 226 -19.90 -0.53 45.47
N LYS A 227 -21.04 0.06 45.11
CA LYS A 227 -21.37 1.44 45.47
C LYS A 227 -21.83 1.46 46.94
N PRO A 228 -21.34 2.36 47.80
CA PRO A 228 -21.90 2.52 49.14
C PRO A 228 -23.26 3.22 49.05
N ASP A 229 -24.15 2.89 49.99
CA ASP A 229 -25.47 3.49 50.14
C ASP A 229 -25.35 4.94 50.61
N ASP A 230 -25.71 5.89 49.74
CA ASP A 230 -25.84 7.30 50.11
C ASP A 230 -27.29 7.58 50.52
N GLY A 231 -27.57 7.52 51.82
CA GLY A 231 -28.78 8.08 52.45
C GLY A 231 -28.86 9.61 52.41
N GLY A 232 -28.28 10.25 51.39
CA GLY A 232 -28.13 11.69 51.27
C GLY A 232 -28.83 12.24 50.02
N LYS A 233 -29.80 13.15 50.24
CA LYS A 233 -30.46 13.92 49.18
C LYS A 233 -29.39 14.76 48.44
N TYR A 234 -29.27 14.57 47.13
CA TYR A 234 -28.40 15.34 46.22
C TYR A 234 -26.86 15.17 46.39
N GLY A 235 -26.36 13.95 46.59
CA GLY A 235 -24.93 13.65 46.34
C GLY A 235 -23.93 14.37 47.25
N LEU A 236 -24.39 14.87 48.41
CA LEU A 236 -23.52 15.20 49.53
C LEU A 236 -23.37 13.95 50.39
N ILE A 237 -22.14 13.43 50.45
CA ILE A 237 -21.76 12.33 51.34
C ILE A 237 -21.80 12.87 52.78
N SER A 238 -22.59 12.24 53.66
CA SER A 238 -22.58 12.56 55.09
C SER A 238 -21.20 12.27 55.69
N ARG A 239 -20.72 13.17 56.57
CA ARG A 239 -19.37 13.16 57.16
C ARG A 239 -18.97 11.83 57.84
N GLU A 240 -19.95 11.00 58.19
CA GLU A 240 -19.78 9.70 58.85
C GLU A 240 -19.33 8.57 57.91
N GLY A 241 -19.44 8.73 56.59
CA GLY A 241 -19.00 7.75 55.58
C GLY A 241 -17.84 8.21 54.68
N ALA A 242 -17.31 9.41 54.90
CA ALA A 242 -16.27 10.00 54.06
C ALA A 242 -14.88 9.48 54.47
N VAL A 243 -14.28 8.62 53.63
CA VAL A 243 -12.87 8.23 53.79
C VAL A 243 -12.00 9.41 53.38
N GLU A 244 -11.24 9.98 54.31
CA GLU A 244 -10.28 11.03 54.02
C GLU A 244 -9.12 10.47 53.19
N CYS A 245 -9.06 10.83 51.91
CA CYS A 245 -7.92 10.51 51.05
C CYS A 245 -6.69 11.27 51.55
N LYS A 246 -5.79 10.58 52.25
CA LYS A 246 -4.54 11.13 52.82
C LYS A 246 -3.54 11.63 51.76
N ASP A 247 -3.74 11.26 50.49
CA ASP A 247 -2.81 11.52 49.38
C ASP A 247 -3.27 12.67 48.45
N VAL A 248 -4.06 13.62 48.94
CA VAL A 248 -4.44 14.81 48.17
C VAL A 248 -3.53 15.98 48.53
N ASP A 249 -2.67 16.35 47.59
CA ASP A 249 -1.73 17.46 47.71
C ASP A 249 -2.49 18.80 47.69
N ARG A 250 -2.77 19.36 48.88
CA ARG A 250 -3.52 20.62 49.06
C ARG A 250 -2.64 21.89 48.94
N SER A 251 -1.34 21.69 48.73
CA SER A 251 -0.34 22.78 48.68
C SER A 251 -0.47 23.69 47.46
N THR A 252 -1.07 23.21 46.37
CA THR A 252 -1.25 23.96 45.14
C THR A 252 -2.67 23.78 44.59
N LEU A 253 -3.24 24.84 44.03
CA LEU A 253 -4.55 24.83 43.35
C LEU A 253 -4.54 24.06 42.01
N GLY A 254 -3.42 23.41 41.68
CA GLY A 254 -3.21 22.67 40.44
C GLY A 254 -3.23 21.15 40.63
N PRO A 255 -3.01 20.38 39.55
CA PRO A 255 -2.83 18.93 39.63
C PRO A 255 -1.69 18.57 40.60
N SER A 256 -1.84 17.48 41.35
CA SER A 256 -0.87 17.12 42.40
C SER A 256 0.56 17.06 41.85
N THR A 257 1.51 17.58 42.63
CA THR A 257 2.92 17.68 42.22
C THR A 257 3.52 16.30 41.93
N LYS A 258 3.09 15.29 42.70
CA LYS A 258 3.46 13.87 42.52
C LYS A 258 3.01 13.32 41.16
N PHE A 259 1.79 13.62 40.72
CA PHE A 259 1.32 13.16 39.40
C PHE A 259 2.03 13.91 38.27
N LEU A 260 2.34 15.19 38.45
CA LEU A 260 3.12 15.95 37.46
C LEU A 260 4.56 15.39 37.34
N ALA A 261 5.20 15.02 38.44
CA ALA A 261 6.51 14.35 38.41
C ALA A 261 6.43 13.00 37.67
N GLN A 262 5.45 12.15 37.99
CA GLN A 262 5.25 10.87 37.28
C GLN A 262 5.02 11.05 35.78
N THR A 263 4.27 12.07 35.38
CA THR A 263 4.07 12.35 33.94
C THR A 263 5.35 12.82 33.25
N ARG A 264 6.21 13.58 33.94
CA ARG A 264 7.52 14.01 33.43
C ARG A 264 8.47 12.83 33.28
N ASP A 265 8.48 11.92 34.25
CA ASP A 265 9.35 10.73 34.20
C ASP A 265 8.93 9.75 33.11
N LYS A 266 7.62 9.54 32.93
CA LYS A 266 7.10 8.78 31.78
C LYS A 266 7.50 9.40 30.44
N LYS A 267 7.40 10.73 30.33
CA LYS A 267 7.80 11.43 29.10
C LYS A 267 9.30 11.28 28.82
N LYS A 268 10.16 11.29 29.85
CA LYS A 268 11.60 11.03 29.70
C LYS A 268 11.85 9.60 29.21
N GLN A 269 11.16 8.61 29.76
CA GLN A 269 11.28 7.21 29.31
C GLN A 269 10.87 7.03 27.84
N GLU A 270 9.76 7.64 27.42
CA GLU A 270 9.32 7.61 26.02
C GLU A 270 10.32 8.29 25.08
N GLU A 271 10.93 9.40 25.52
CA GLU A 271 11.94 10.13 24.76
C GLU A 271 13.25 9.33 24.65
N GLU A 272 13.67 8.66 25.72
CA GLU A 272 14.82 7.74 25.71
C GLU A 272 14.59 6.53 24.81
N GLU A 273 13.40 5.94 24.82
CA GLU A 273 13.04 4.87 23.89
C GLU A 273 13.07 5.34 22.43
N LEU A 274 12.52 6.52 22.14
CA LEU A 274 12.59 7.13 20.81
C LEU A 274 14.03 7.38 20.40
N ARG A 275 14.86 7.87 21.32
CA ARG A 275 16.29 8.10 21.09
C ARG A 275 17.05 6.79 20.83
N GLN A 276 16.73 5.70 21.53
CA GLN A 276 17.30 4.37 21.26
C GLN A 276 16.83 3.80 19.91
N LYS A 277 15.55 4.01 19.54
CA LYS A 277 15.01 3.60 18.23
C LYS A 277 15.69 4.38 17.09
N LEU A 278 15.95 5.67 17.28
CA LEU A 278 16.71 6.49 16.34
C LEU A 278 18.20 6.12 16.30
N SER A 279 18.82 5.82 17.44
CA SER A 279 20.25 5.48 17.49
C SER A 279 20.56 4.15 16.80
N LYS A 280 19.62 3.18 16.83
CA LYS A 280 19.69 1.94 16.05
C LYS A 280 19.64 2.17 14.54
N SER A 281 19.10 3.30 14.09
CA SER A 281 19.11 3.69 12.67
C SER A 281 20.39 4.43 12.26
N SER A 282 21.15 4.99 13.20
CA SER A 282 22.29 5.87 12.92
C SER A 282 23.65 5.24 13.15
N ARG A 283 23.75 4.12 13.86
CA ARG A 283 25.01 3.40 14.06
C ARG A 283 24.93 2.03 13.43
N ARG A 284 25.49 1.90 12.22
CA ARG A 284 26.10 0.62 11.82
C ARG A 284 27.39 0.50 12.64
N ASP A 285 27.28 0.04 13.87
CA ASP A 285 28.43 -0.58 14.51
C ASP A 285 28.76 -1.81 13.67
N THR A 286 29.97 -1.84 13.13
CA THR A 286 30.53 -3.01 12.46
C THR A 286 30.66 -4.10 13.51
N MET A 287 29.65 -4.97 13.59
CA MET A 287 29.67 -6.18 14.40
C MET A 287 31.00 -6.92 14.18
N SER A 288 31.63 -7.41 15.25
CA SER A 288 32.89 -8.15 15.15
C SER A 288 32.74 -9.31 14.16
N GLN A 289 33.81 -9.66 13.43
CA GLN A 289 33.76 -10.73 12.42
C GLN A 289 33.22 -12.04 13.01
N GLU A 290 33.55 -12.34 14.27
CA GLU A 290 33.04 -13.52 14.97
C GLU A 290 31.53 -13.45 15.25
N GLU A 291 31.01 -12.27 15.57
CA GLU A 291 29.58 -12.06 15.81
C GLU A 291 28.79 -12.12 14.49
N MET A 292 29.39 -11.64 13.40
CA MET A 292 28.82 -11.72 12.06
C MET A 292 28.73 -13.18 11.60
N LEU A 293 29.77 -13.98 11.83
CA LEU A 293 29.76 -15.41 11.51
C LEU A 293 28.74 -16.19 12.34
N LYS A 294 28.65 -15.93 13.65
CA LYS A 294 27.62 -16.54 14.51
C LYS A 294 26.20 -16.18 14.05
N ARG A 295 25.98 -14.93 13.64
CA ARG A 295 24.68 -14.49 13.14
C ARG A 295 24.37 -15.05 11.76
N ALA A 296 25.36 -15.21 10.89
CA ALA A 296 25.21 -15.87 9.60
C ALA A 296 24.89 -17.36 9.77
N ALA A 297 25.54 -18.04 10.72
CA ALA A 297 25.24 -19.43 11.07
C ALA A 297 23.80 -19.59 11.60
N GLN A 298 23.36 -18.72 12.51
CA GLN A 298 21.97 -18.71 12.98
C GLN A 298 20.97 -18.46 11.85
N MET A 299 21.28 -17.54 10.91
CA MET A 299 20.43 -17.32 9.74
C MET A 299 20.38 -18.54 8.81
N ALA A 300 21.46 -19.30 8.70
CA ALA A 300 21.51 -20.53 7.92
C ALA A 300 20.67 -21.63 8.59
N GLU A 301 20.80 -21.83 9.90
CA GLU A 301 19.99 -22.78 10.66
C GLU A 301 18.49 -22.45 10.61
N ASP A 302 18.11 -21.17 10.76
CA ASP A 302 16.73 -20.72 10.62
C ASP A 302 16.19 -20.91 9.19
N ALA A 303 17.05 -20.70 8.17
CA ALA A 303 16.68 -20.95 6.79
C ALA A 303 16.45 -22.44 6.52
N GLU A 304 17.32 -23.32 7.03
CA GLU A 304 17.14 -24.77 6.93
C GLU A 304 15.88 -25.24 7.66
N ALA A 305 15.61 -24.75 8.87
CA ALA A 305 14.39 -25.07 9.61
C ALA A 305 13.13 -24.63 8.84
N ARG A 306 13.20 -23.48 8.16
CA ARG A 306 12.12 -22.99 7.30
C ARG A 306 11.95 -23.86 6.04
N GLU A 307 13.03 -24.27 5.39
CA GLU A 307 12.97 -25.16 4.23
C GLU A 307 12.39 -26.52 4.61
N VAL A 308 12.76 -27.08 5.76
CA VAL A 308 12.17 -28.33 6.29
C VAL A 308 10.66 -28.16 6.52
N PHE A 309 10.24 -27.02 7.10
CA PHE A 309 8.81 -26.74 7.29
C PHE A 309 8.05 -26.61 5.96
N LEU A 310 8.64 -25.92 4.97
CA LEU A 310 8.06 -25.78 3.64
C LEU A 310 7.99 -27.13 2.92
N ALA A 311 9.02 -27.96 3.01
CA ALA A 311 9.06 -29.30 2.45
C ALA A 311 7.99 -30.20 3.08
N LYS A 312 7.83 -30.16 4.40
CA LYS A 312 6.78 -30.90 5.11
C LYS A 312 5.38 -30.47 4.65
N ARG A 313 5.14 -29.17 4.52
CA ARG A 313 3.86 -28.63 4.01
C ARG A 313 3.62 -29.00 2.54
N ALA A 314 4.67 -29.04 1.73
CA ALA A 314 4.57 -29.45 0.33
C ALA A 314 4.26 -30.94 0.22
N ALA A 315 4.85 -31.79 1.06
CA ALA A 315 4.55 -33.22 1.13
C ALA A 315 3.09 -33.46 1.55
N GLU A 316 2.62 -32.82 2.62
CA GLU A 316 1.21 -32.90 3.06
C GLU A 316 0.24 -32.46 1.96
N LYS A 317 0.58 -31.40 1.21
CA LYS A 317 -0.23 -30.95 0.07
C LYS A 317 -0.24 -31.97 -1.07
N ARG A 318 0.88 -32.64 -1.35
CA ARG A 318 0.97 -33.70 -2.37
C ARG A 318 0.13 -34.91 -1.96
N GLU A 319 0.28 -35.39 -0.74
CA GLU A 319 -0.55 -36.50 -0.22
C GLU A 319 -2.04 -36.18 -0.31
N ARG A 320 -2.45 -34.97 0.07
CA ARG A 320 -3.85 -34.53 -0.07
C ARG A 320 -4.34 -34.49 -1.53
N LEU A 321 -3.47 -34.15 -2.48
CA LEU A 321 -3.82 -34.18 -3.90
C LEU A 321 -3.92 -35.62 -4.39
N ASP A 322 -2.99 -36.50 -4.01
CA ASP A 322 -3.01 -37.92 -4.35
C ASP A 322 -4.27 -38.60 -3.79
N GLU A 323 -4.67 -38.28 -2.55
CA GLU A 323 -5.94 -38.72 -1.95
C GLU A 323 -7.16 -38.21 -2.73
N ALA A 324 -7.14 -36.94 -3.15
CA ALA A 324 -8.22 -36.36 -3.96
C ALA A 324 -8.31 -37.04 -5.33
N GLU A 325 -7.18 -37.31 -5.99
CA GLU A 325 -7.12 -38.02 -7.27
C GLU A 325 -7.61 -39.47 -7.13
N GLN A 326 -7.23 -40.17 -6.07
CA GLN A 326 -7.74 -41.51 -5.78
C GLN A 326 -9.25 -41.51 -5.53
N ASN A 327 -9.78 -40.50 -4.83
CA ASN A 327 -11.21 -40.37 -4.60
C ASN A 327 -11.96 -40.10 -5.91
N ILE A 328 -11.43 -39.19 -6.74
CA ILE A 328 -11.98 -38.89 -8.07
C ILE A 328 -11.96 -40.14 -8.98
N SER A 329 -10.90 -40.93 -8.92
CA SER A 329 -10.78 -42.18 -9.69
C SER A 329 -11.77 -43.27 -9.23
N LYS A 330 -12.07 -43.31 -7.92
CA LYS A 330 -13.05 -44.25 -7.34
C LYS A 330 -14.51 -43.82 -7.57
N ASP A 331 -14.77 -42.57 -7.93
CA ASP A 331 -16.12 -42.04 -8.09
C ASP A 331 -16.74 -42.51 -9.44
N PRO A 332 -17.77 -43.37 -9.43
CA PRO A 332 -18.39 -43.87 -10.67
C PRO A 332 -19.19 -42.80 -11.42
N HIS A 333 -19.43 -41.65 -10.78
CA HIS A 333 -20.13 -40.50 -11.35
C HIS A 333 -19.17 -39.44 -11.88
N PHE A 334 -17.85 -39.67 -11.85
CA PHE A 334 -16.84 -38.72 -12.30
C PHE A 334 -17.08 -38.24 -13.73
N LEU A 335 -17.34 -39.17 -14.66
CA LEU A 335 -17.62 -38.82 -16.06
C LEU A 335 -18.88 -37.97 -16.21
N LYS A 336 -19.91 -38.23 -15.39
CA LYS A 336 -21.14 -37.42 -15.37
C LYS A 336 -20.88 -36.03 -14.78
N GLN A 337 -20.11 -35.93 -13.70
CA GLN A 337 -19.73 -34.63 -13.12
C GLN A 337 -18.82 -33.82 -14.04
N LEU A 338 -17.89 -34.48 -14.74
CA LEU A 338 -17.02 -33.84 -15.73
C LEU A 338 -17.82 -33.37 -16.94
N GLN A 339 -18.79 -34.18 -17.39
CA GLN A 339 -19.72 -33.80 -18.45
C GLN A 339 -20.63 -32.64 -18.00
N ASP A 340 -21.15 -32.67 -16.78
CA ASP A 340 -21.98 -31.58 -16.23
C ASP A 340 -21.16 -30.29 -16.01
N ALA A 341 -19.91 -30.39 -15.58
CA ALA A 341 -19.00 -29.25 -15.45
C ALA A 341 -18.61 -28.68 -16.83
N ALA A 342 -18.30 -29.54 -17.81
CA ALA A 342 -17.92 -29.12 -19.15
C ALA A 342 -19.12 -28.58 -19.96
N TYR A 343 -20.30 -29.17 -19.82
CA TYR A 343 -21.44 -28.92 -20.71
C TYR A 343 -22.64 -28.22 -20.02
N VAL A 344 -22.87 -28.42 -18.72
CA VAL A 344 -24.08 -27.93 -18.04
C VAL A 344 -23.85 -26.68 -17.19
N GLN A 345 -22.65 -26.48 -16.60
CA GLN A 345 -22.40 -25.32 -15.71
C GLN A 345 -22.40 -23.96 -16.40
N ASN A 346 -22.05 -23.91 -17.69
CA ASN A 346 -22.32 -22.74 -18.52
C ASN A 346 -23.64 -23.01 -19.21
N GLY A 347 -24.76 -22.43 -18.73
CA GLY A 347 -26.16 -22.60 -19.15
C GLY A 347 -26.45 -22.28 -20.63
N SER A 348 -25.64 -22.84 -21.52
CA SER A 348 -25.63 -22.73 -22.95
C SER A 348 -25.60 -24.16 -23.48
N SER A 349 -26.70 -24.54 -24.13
CA SER A 349 -26.80 -25.79 -24.86
C SER A 349 -25.60 -25.99 -25.79
N VAL A 350 -25.22 -27.24 -26.06
CA VAL A 350 -24.22 -27.59 -27.09
C VAL A 350 -24.54 -26.87 -28.41
N GLU A 351 -25.83 -26.74 -28.73
CA GLU A 351 -26.33 -25.99 -29.88
C GLU A 351 -25.93 -24.50 -29.85
N ASP A 352 -25.98 -23.88 -28.67
CA ASP A 352 -25.68 -22.46 -28.48
C ASP A 352 -24.17 -22.16 -28.57
N ARG A 353 -23.34 -23.16 -28.22
CA ARG A 353 -21.88 -23.12 -28.45
C ARG A 353 -21.52 -23.35 -29.92
N LEU A 354 -22.19 -24.28 -30.59
CA LEU A 354 -22.03 -24.52 -32.02
C LEU A 354 -22.44 -23.30 -32.85
N ARG A 355 -23.53 -22.62 -32.47
CA ARG A 355 -23.95 -21.36 -33.10
C ARG A 355 -22.95 -20.23 -32.90
N ARG A 356 -22.37 -20.09 -31.69
CA ARG A 356 -21.30 -19.11 -31.43
C ARG A 356 -20.01 -19.40 -32.21
N ASN A 357 -19.67 -20.67 -32.41
CA ASN A 357 -18.52 -21.10 -33.21
C ASN A 357 -18.83 -21.28 -34.70
N ALA A 358 -20.08 -21.14 -35.14
CA ALA A 358 -20.47 -21.33 -36.54
C ALA A 358 -19.69 -20.40 -37.48
N HIS A 359 -19.41 -19.18 -37.05
CA HIS A 359 -18.60 -18.22 -37.80
C HIS A 359 -17.13 -18.63 -37.95
N TYR A 360 -16.58 -19.37 -36.98
CA TYR A 360 -15.21 -19.92 -37.06
C TYR A 360 -15.15 -21.20 -37.90
N ILE A 361 -16.21 -22.01 -37.84
CA ILE A 361 -16.36 -23.24 -38.65
C ILE A 361 -16.54 -22.87 -40.13
N GLN A 362 -17.38 -21.87 -40.45
CA GLN A 362 -17.55 -21.37 -41.82
C GLN A 362 -16.27 -20.73 -42.38
N LYS A 363 -15.51 -19.97 -41.57
CA LYS A 363 -14.22 -19.42 -42.02
C LYS A 363 -13.13 -20.45 -42.30
N ARG A 364 -13.25 -21.68 -41.76
CA ARG A 364 -12.33 -22.80 -42.02
C ARG A 364 -12.89 -23.81 -43.03
N ALA A 365 -14.15 -23.68 -43.43
CA ALA A 365 -14.76 -24.52 -44.47
C ALA A 365 -14.29 -24.13 -45.88
N ASP A 366 -13.83 -22.90 -46.08
CA ASP A 366 -13.26 -22.41 -47.35
C ASP A 366 -11.75 -22.67 -47.47
N ALA A 367 -11.27 -23.83 -47.03
CA ALA A 367 -9.92 -24.28 -47.34
C ALA A 367 -10.01 -25.69 -47.92
N GLY A 368 -9.66 -25.82 -49.21
CA GLY A 368 -9.72 -27.02 -50.05
C GLY A 368 -8.85 -28.21 -49.62
N ASN A 369 -8.81 -28.54 -48.33
CA ASN A 369 -8.05 -29.66 -47.78
C ASN A 369 -8.91 -30.73 -47.07
N PHE A 370 -10.25 -30.69 -47.19
CA PHE A 370 -11.08 -31.75 -46.59
C PHE A 370 -11.33 -32.95 -47.53
N LEU A 371 -11.00 -32.84 -48.82
CA LEU A 371 -11.32 -33.88 -49.83
C LEU A 371 -10.23 -34.04 -50.92
N SER A 372 -8.95 -33.90 -50.58
CA SER A 372 -7.88 -34.51 -51.38
C SER A 372 -7.52 -35.86 -50.75
N LYS A 373 -7.91 -36.95 -51.43
CA LYS A 373 -7.50 -38.31 -51.09
C LYS A 373 -6.00 -38.51 -51.26
#